data_AF-A0A0F9RGP6-F1
#
_entry.id   AF-A0A0F9RGP6-F1
#
_cell.length_a   1.000
_cell.length_b   1.000
_cell.length_c   1.000
_cell.angle_alpha   90.00
_cell.angle_beta   90.00
_cell.angle_gamma   90.00
#
_symmetry.space_group_name_H-M   'P 1'
#
loop_
_entity.id
_entity.type
_entity.pdbx_description
1 polymer ?
#
loop_
_entity_poly.entity_id
_entity_poly.type
_entity_poly.pdbx_seq_one_letter_code
_entity_poly.pdbx_strand_id
1 'polypeptide(L)'
;MFKSNVSRRYKSRPYRIVHYCEKYKLEDNLEIIAFDKRFSGVKLRWVLRKRYNYTKRLLYAIIERIIDNSNVIIVIYGTPNSGKSEGAQIIAFFIRYVLWKYVKIKIEIHYAFSTADFQDILPDMEVGDVGIRDESSGLSGAGSKNVQKYLDNITKAVRMDQNSFVFVDPLLMEPDVVSYYLETAGKNKKTRKVRFILYDKNKDELGHIYLPLHWCKRFRKLYKIKKKANLEAMKALAGMVTPELSNRLERDEMNLLQYCSEYFVTKKGDIEPLIYRYNRRFIKKEDMIKGDTHYIKILTSLVWLDIKEGRNIKIKKKKEIKLKIHYKNGQTFSKFVRANIPENTGERPNYIVARIAEGLAKGLSHDAIGANHKDIGAGIINTYSKWIRREAPIEIRLGFLFEKWFALSVGVPLEQLEELLGSNEPDKPDLIWKDKIYSIKLRIEQRSKTMRFNQPIDFSPEYKDAIRKGCKYTLVFMNPAWELKIQLIELDPVNDPDDVIVRSPSFKKPSKMLAMD
;
A
#
# COMPACT_ATOMS: atom_id res chain seq x y z
N MET A 1 59.46 37.63 -24.50
CA MET A 1 60.45 36.53 -24.58
C MET A 1 60.12 35.45 -23.54
N PHE A 2 59.36 34.42 -23.88
CA PHE A 2 59.26 33.17 -23.12
C PHE A 2 58.91 32.02 -24.09
N LYS A 3 59.79 31.83 -25.08
CA LYS A 3 59.80 30.66 -25.98
C LYS A 3 61.18 30.03 -25.87
N SER A 4 61.35 29.11 -24.92
CA SER A 4 62.31 27.99 -24.94
C SER A 4 62.53 27.55 -23.51
N ASN A 5 61.93 26.42 -23.09
CA ASN A 5 62.48 25.50 -22.08
C ASN A 5 61.52 24.36 -21.66
N VAL A 6 60.35 24.21 -22.28
CA VAL A 6 59.45 23.08 -21.97
C VAL A 6 59.79 21.81 -22.79
N SER A 7 60.67 21.87 -23.79
CA SER A 7 60.86 20.79 -24.75
C SER A 7 61.89 19.70 -24.41
N ARG A 8 62.56 19.72 -23.24
CA ARG A 8 63.67 18.79 -22.95
C ARG A 8 63.54 17.81 -21.76
N ARG A 9 62.41 17.76 -21.04
CA ARG A 9 62.21 16.78 -19.95
C ARG A 9 61.11 15.73 -20.17
N TYR A 10 60.47 15.71 -21.34
CA TYR A 10 59.34 14.81 -21.65
C TYR A 10 59.65 13.77 -22.75
N LYS A 11 60.92 13.48 -23.00
CA LYS A 11 61.32 12.31 -23.80
C LYS A 11 62.05 11.33 -22.89
N SER A 12 61.67 10.05 -22.98
CA SER A 12 62.33 8.85 -22.42
C SER A 12 62.10 8.40 -20.96
N ARG A 13 60.92 8.63 -20.37
CA ARG A 13 60.41 7.61 -19.42
C ARG A 13 59.25 6.88 -20.09
N PRO A 14 59.30 5.54 -20.22
CA PRO A 14 58.14 4.78 -20.70
C PRO A 14 56.93 5.24 -19.90
N TYR A 15 55.78 5.42 -20.56
CA TYR A 15 54.52 5.78 -19.91
C TYR A 15 54.21 4.74 -18.84
N ARG A 16 54.73 4.96 -17.63
CA ARG A 16 54.49 4.07 -16.50
C ARG A 16 53.08 4.37 -16.06
N ILE A 17 52.17 3.46 -16.40
CA ILE A 17 50.80 3.49 -15.91
C ILE A 17 50.90 3.55 -14.38
N VAL A 18 50.36 4.63 -13.81
CA VAL A 18 50.31 4.80 -12.36
C VAL A 18 49.04 4.13 -11.89
N HIS A 19 49.16 3.16 -10.99
CA HIS A 19 48.03 2.39 -10.49
C HIS A 19 47.29 3.18 -9.39
N TYR A 20 46.27 3.97 -9.76
CA TYR A 20 45.56 4.85 -8.83
C TYR A 20 44.49 4.13 -8.00
N CYS A 21 44.16 2.88 -8.36
CA CYS A 21 43.12 2.08 -7.72
C CYS A 21 43.65 1.01 -6.74
N GLU A 22 44.92 1.05 -6.34
CA GLU A 22 45.50 0.03 -5.42
C GLU A 22 44.68 -0.15 -4.13
N LYS A 23 44.22 0.97 -3.56
CA LYS A 23 43.47 1.00 -2.30
C LYS A 23 41.96 1.18 -2.49
N TYR A 24 41.53 1.67 -3.65
CA TYR A 24 40.14 2.02 -3.96
C TYR A 24 39.72 1.15 -5.14
N LYS A 25 39.01 0.07 -4.84
CA LYS A 25 38.62 -0.91 -5.86
C LYS A 25 37.37 -0.44 -6.60
N LEU A 26 37.42 -0.56 -7.92
CA LEU A 26 36.26 -0.49 -8.82
C LEU A 26 35.65 -1.91 -8.95
N GLU A 27 34.67 -2.07 -9.85
CA GLU A 27 33.92 -3.32 -10.01
C GLU A 27 34.80 -4.47 -10.49
N ASP A 28 35.59 -4.26 -11.53
CA ASP A 28 36.49 -5.26 -12.11
C ASP A 28 37.87 -4.69 -12.50
N ASN A 29 38.74 -5.55 -13.02
CA ASN A 29 40.09 -5.18 -13.43
C ASN A 29 40.13 -4.33 -14.71
N LEU A 30 39.16 -4.48 -15.62
CA LEU A 30 39.12 -3.71 -16.87
C LEU A 30 38.79 -2.24 -16.59
N GLU A 31 37.85 -2.00 -15.67
CA GLU A 31 37.52 -0.66 -15.16
C GLU A 31 38.70 -0.01 -14.44
N ILE A 32 39.47 -0.78 -13.67
CA ILE A 32 40.73 -0.31 -13.06
C ILE A 32 41.72 0.11 -14.14
N ILE A 33 41.93 -0.72 -15.17
CA ILE A 33 42.85 -0.41 -16.29
C ILE A 33 42.38 0.83 -17.04
N ALA A 34 41.09 0.94 -17.35
CA ALA A 34 40.50 2.07 -18.05
C ALA A 34 40.67 3.37 -17.25
N PHE A 35 40.36 3.33 -15.95
CA PHE A 35 40.55 4.44 -15.03
C PHE A 35 42.03 4.86 -14.95
N ASP A 36 42.93 3.91 -14.72
CA ASP A 36 44.37 4.19 -14.61
C ASP A 36 44.94 4.74 -15.91
N LYS A 37 44.48 4.25 -17.07
CA LYS A 37 44.85 4.79 -18.39
C LYS A 37 44.39 6.24 -18.55
N ARG A 38 43.13 6.56 -18.20
CA ARG A 38 42.58 7.93 -18.27
C ARG A 38 43.37 8.89 -17.39
N PHE A 39 43.57 8.55 -16.12
CA PHE A 39 44.19 9.44 -15.14
C PHE A 39 45.74 9.37 -15.13
N SER A 40 46.35 8.45 -15.87
CA SER A 40 47.80 8.50 -16.17
C SER A 40 48.14 9.53 -17.24
N GLY A 41 47.15 10.03 -18.00
CA GLY A 41 47.36 11.07 -19.02
C GLY A 41 47.89 12.38 -18.45
N VAL A 42 48.77 13.06 -19.20
CA VAL A 42 49.45 14.30 -18.75
C VAL A 42 48.46 15.37 -18.30
N LYS A 43 47.30 15.46 -18.97
CA LYS A 43 46.23 16.43 -18.68
C LYS A 43 45.45 16.15 -17.40
N LEU A 44 45.38 14.90 -16.93
CA LEU A 44 44.50 14.50 -15.81
C LEU A 44 45.23 13.93 -14.60
N ARG A 45 46.52 13.60 -14.72
CA ARG A 45 47.34 13.05 -13.60
C ARG A 45 47.38 13.91 -12.35
N TRP A 46 47.04 15.20 -12.46
CA TRP A 46 47.05 16.11 -11.33
C TRP A 46 45.81 15.95 -10.45
N VAL A 47 44.67 15.53 -11.02
CA VAL A 47 43.34 15.46 -10.37
C VAL A 47 43.40 14.64 -9.08
N LEU A 48 44.18 13.56 -9.07
CA LEU A 48 44.28 12.62 -7.95
C LEU A 48 45.38 12.98 -6.92
N ARG A 49 46.12 14.07 -7.09
CA ARG A 49 47.16 14.47 -6.13
C ARG A 49 46.51 15.06 -4.88
N LYS A 50 47.09 14.80 -3.70
CA LYS A 50 46.59 15.24 -2.37
C LYS A 50 46.17 16.71 -2.28
N ARG A 51 46.89 17.62 -2.96
CA ARG A 51 46.57 19.07 -2.98
C ARG A 51 45.25 19.41 -3.67
N TYR A 52 44.75 18.52 -4.52
CA TYR A 52 43.45 18.61 -5.21
C TYR A 52 42.40 17.72 -4.54
N ASN A 53 42.53 17.51 -3.23
CA ASN A 53 41.45 16.96 -2.43
C ASN A 53 40.49 18.09 -2.05
N TYR A 54 39.35 18.15 -2.74
CA TYR A 54 38.32 19.19 -2.59
C TYR A 54 37.24 18.83 -1.58
N THR A 55 37.39 17.76 -0.78
CA THR A 55 36.31 17.29 0.12
C THR A 55 35.76 18.42 0.98
N LYS A 56 36.64 19.16 1.68
CA LYS A 56 36.21 20.28 2.54
C LYS A 56 35.60 21.43 1.73
N ARG A 57 36.16 21.72 0.55
CA ARG A 57 35.69 22.80 -0.32
C ARG A 57 34.30 22.53 -0.87
N LEU A 58 34.03 21.29 -1.29
CA LEU A 58 32.69 20.88 -1.74
C LEU A 58 31.67 21.00 -0.60
N LEU A 59 31.99 20.47 0.59
CA LEU A 59 31.08 20.55 1.73
C LEU A 59 30.81 22.00 2.15
N TYR A 60 31.82 22.87 2.08
CA TYR A 60 31.66 24.30 2.33
C TYR A 60 30.80 24.98 1.27
N ALA A 61 31.03 24.69 -0.02
CA ALA A 61 30.19 25.22 -1.10
C ALA A 61 28.72 24.77 -0.99
N ILE A 62 28.46 23.55 -0.53
CA ILE A 62 27.09 23.08 -0.20
C ILE A 62 26.49 23.92 0.93
N ILE A 63 27.28 24.25 1.97
CA ILE A 63 26.83 25.11 3.07
C ILE A 63 26.46 26.50 2.56
N GLU A 64 27.35 27.14 1.79
CA GLU A 64 27.11 28.49 1.24
C GLU A 64 25.83 28.53 0.42
N ARG A 65 25.64 27.59 -0.51
CA ARG A 65 24.42 27.52 -1.32
C ARG A 65 23.16 27.44 -0.47
N ILE A 66 23.16 26.60 0.57
CA ILE A 66 21.98 26.44 1.44
C ILE A 66 21.71 27.70 2.27
N ILE A 67 22.76 28.36 2.77
CA ILE A 67 22.62 29.63 3.51
C ILE A 67 22.08 30.73 2.59
N ASP A 68 22.50 30.74 1.33
CA ASP A 68 22.04 31.67 0.31
C ASP A 68 20.68 31.28 -0.30
N ASN A 69 19.93 30.39 0.34
CA ASN A 69 18.60 29.92 -0.11
C ASN A 69 18.59 29.32 -1.53
N SER A 70 19.74 28.77 -1.96
CA SER A 70 19.87 28.01 -3.20
C SER A 70 19.73 26.53 -2.93
N ASN A 71 19.08 25.84 -3.86
CA ASN A 71 19.08 24.39 -3.88
C ASN A 71 20.44 23.81 -4.29
N VAL A 72 20.64 22.54 -3.93
CA VAL A 72 21.82 21.75 -4.27
C VAL A 72 21.39 20.57 -5.13
N ILE A 73 21.87 20.54 -6.37
CA ILE A 73 21.62 19.42 -7.30
C ILE A 73 22.96 18.75 -7.62
N ILE A 74 23.11 17.50 -7.21
CA ILE A 74 24.34 16.72 -7.41
C ILE A 74 24.01 15.47 -8.22
N VAL A 75 24.79 15.24 -9.27
CA VAL A 75 24.71 14.01 -10.06
C VAL A 75 25.90 13.13 -9.72
N ILE A 76 25.64 11.88 -9.35
CA ILE A 76 26.64 10.89 -9.00
C ILE A 76 26.57 9.74 -10.01
N TYR A 77 27.67 9.45 -10.69
CA TYR A 77 27.71 8.41 -11.71
C TYR A 77 28.96 7.53 -11.62
N GLY A 78 28.96 6.44 -12.39
CA GLY A 78 30.07 5.48 -12.48
C GLY A 78 29.63 4.04 -12.29
N THR A 79 30.58 3.12 -12.19
CA THR A 79 30.32 1.67 -12.24
C THR A 79 29.44 1.16 -11.09
N PRO A 80 28.65 0.10 -11.31
CA PRO A 80 27.97 -0.62 -10.23
C PRO A 80 28.89 -0.95 -9.06
N ASN A 81 28.32 -1.01 -7.85
CA ASN A 81 29.04 -1.40 -6.63
C ASN A 81 30.27 -0.52 -6.25
N SER A 82 30.48 0.63 -6.91
CA SER A 82 31.63 1.52 -6.68
C SER A 82 31.51 2.44 -5.45
N GLY A 83 30.31 2.53 -4.85
CA GLY A 83 30.02 3.38 -3.69
C GLY A 83 29.12 4.58 -3.96
N LYS A 84 28.46 4.65 -5.14
CA LYS A 84 27.59 5.77 -5.54
C LYS A 84 26.45 6.02 -4.54
N SER A 85 25.63 5.01 -4.28
CA SER A 85 24.48 5.08 -3.38
C SER A 85 24.90 5.49 -1.96
N GLU A 86 26.04 5.00 -1.46
CA GLU A 86 26.56 5.42 -0.16
C GLU A 86 27.01 6.88 -0.15
N GLY A 87 27.64 7.37 -1.23
CA GLY A 87 27.99 8.78 -1.39
C GLY A 87 26.76 9.68 -1.40
N ALA A 88 25.73 9.28 -2.15
CA ALA A 88 24.47 10.01 -2.24
C ALA A 88 23.79 10.15 -0.88
N GLN A 89 23.69 9.05 -0.14
CA GLN A 89 23.13 9.04 1.21
C GLN A 89 23.88 10.02 2.12
N ILE A 90 25.21 10.01 2.11
CA ILE A 90 26.00 10.90 2.97
C ILE A 90 25.82 12.37 2.60
N ILE A 91 25.80 12.68 1.31
CA ILE A 91 25.53 14.04 0.84
C ILE A 91 24.15 14.50 1.29
N ALA A 92 23.11 13.68 1.12
CA ALA A 92 21.77 14.01 1.58
C ALA A 92 21.68 14.22 3.09
N PHE A 93 22.31 13.35 3.90
CA PHE A 93 22.38 13.54 5.34
C PHE A 93 23.14 14.81 5.74
N PHE A 94 24.18 15.17 4.97
CA PHE A 94 24.91 16.41 5.18
C PHE A 94 24.05 17.62 4.85
N ILE A 95 23.36 17.64 3.70
CA ILE A 95 22.40 18.70 3.33
C ILE A 95 21.36 18.89 4.43
N ARG A 96 20.72 17.80 4.89
CA ARG A 96 19.78 17.84 6.01
C ARG A 96 20.37 18.44 7.28
N TYR A 97 21.60 18.05 7.63
CA TYR A 97 22.29 18.60 8.78
C TYR A 97 22.53 20.11 8.64
N VAL A 98 22.91 20.58 7.46
CA VAL A 98 23.16 22.00 7.18
C VAL A 98 21.86 22.80 7.25
N LEU A 99 20.79 22.34 6.61
CA LEU A 99 19.46 22.98 6.67
C LEU A 99 18.97 23.11 8.11
N TRP A 100 19.05 22.04 8.91
CA TRP A 100 18.68 22.08 10.32
C TRP A 100 19.57 23.01 11.13
N LYS A 101 20.89 22.99 10.90
CA LYS A 101 21.85 23.75 11.70
C LYS A 101 21.79 25.25 11.42
N TYR A 102 21.77 25.65 10.15
CA TYR A 102 21.95 27.04 9.73
C TYR A 102 20.62 27.72 9.36
N VAL A 103 19.70 27.01 8.71
CA VAL A 103 18.40 27.56 8.26
C VAL A 103 17.27 27.26 9.25
N LYS A 104 17.49 26.34 10.21
CA LYS A 104 16.52 25.90 11.23
C LYS A 104 15.28 25.21 10.67
N ILE A 105 15.37 24.66 9.45
CA ILE A 105 14.30 23.87 8.84
C ILE A 105 14.55 22.38 9.15
N LYS A 106 13.49 21.69 9.58
CA LYS A 106 13.51 20.24 9.73
C LYS A 106 12.94 19.63 8.45
N ILE A 107 13.78 18.88 7.75
CA ILE A 107 13.42 18.30 6.46
C ILE A 107 13.42 16.77 6.51
N GLU A 108 12.75 16.18 5.54
CA GLU A 108 12.77 14.75 5.26
C GLU A 108 13.74 14.41 4.11
N ILE A 109 14.16 13.14 4.07
CA ILE A 109 14.95 12.61 2.96
C ILE A 109 14.11 11.55 2.28
N HIS A 110 13.77 11.82 1.03
CA HIS A 110 12.96 10.95 0.20
C HIS A 110 13.84 10.09 -0.70
N TYR A 111 13.40 8.85 -0.95
CA TYR A 111 14.16 7.87 -1.72
C TYR A 111 13.28 7.31 -2.82
N ALA A 112 13.70 7.53 -4.06
CA ALA A 112 13.12 6.93 -5.25
C ALA A 112 14.12 5.98 -5.90
N PHE A 113 13.63 4.84 -6.39
CA PHE A 113 14.46 3.85 -7.08
C PHE A 113 14.06 3.69 -8.55
N SER A 114 13.21 4.58 -9.04
CA SER A 114 12.78 4.67 -10.43
C SER A 114 12.43 6.12 -10.75
N THR A 115 12.16 6.42 -12.03
CA THR A 115 11.60 7.73 -12.39
C THR A 115 10.18 7.88 -11.85
N ALA A 116 9.36 6.83 -11.91
CA ALA A 116 7.96 6.81 -11.47
C ALA A 116 7.85 7.09 -9.96
N ASP A 117 8.59 6.32 -9.13
CA ASP A 117 8.68 6.53 -7.68
C ASP A 117 9.05 7.97 -7.33
N PHE A 118 9.91 8.58 -8.16
CA PHE A 118 10.36 9.95 -7.95
C PHE A 118 9.25 10.95 -8.28
N GLN A 119 8.38 10.66 -9.25
CA GLN A 119 7.21 11.49 -9.56
C GLN A 119 6.22 11.45 -8.41
N ASP A 120 5.98 10.27 -7.83
CA ASP A 120 5.02 10.10 -6.74
C ASP A 120 5.46 10.83 -5.47
N ILE A 121 6.77 10.90 -5.23
CA ILE A 121 7.33 11.59 -4.07
C ILE A 121 7.25 13.11 -4.21
N LEU A 122 7.37 13.66 -5.43
CA LEU A 122 7.52 15.10 -5.63
C LEU A 122 6.35 15.94 -5.07
N PRO A 123 5.07 15.57 -5.26
CA PRO A 123 3.92 16.27 -4.65
C PRO A 123 3.95 16.29 -3.12
N ASP A 124 4.56 15.29 -2.49
CA ASP A 124 4.63 15.14 -1.04
C ASP A 124 5.85 15.84 -0.42
N MET A 125 6.76 16.36 -1.23
CA MET A 125 7.96 17.05 -0.73
C MET A 125 7.62 18.44 -0.21
N GLU A 126 7.98 18.72 1.04
CA GLU A 126 7.89 20.05 1.62
C GLU A 126 9.10 20.91 1.24
N VAL A 127 9.00 22.23 1.44
CA VAL A 127 10.08 23.18 1.12
C VAL A 127 11.38 22.83 1.86
N GLY A 128 12.45 22.65 1.10
CA GLY A 128 13.78 22.30 1.58
C GLY A 128 14.06 20.79 1.68
N ASP A 129 13.08 19.93 1.39
CA ASP A 129 13.29 18.47 1.40
C ASP A 129 14.37 18.01 0.43
N VAL A 130 14.94 16.83 0.72
CA VAL A 130 16.00 16.23 -0.10
C VAL A 130 15.50 14.97 -0.79
N GLY A 131 15.46 14.98 -2.11
CA GLY A 131 15.16 13.80 -2.93
C GLY A 131 16.44 13.07 -3.35
N ILE A 132 16.52 11.76 -3.11
CA ILE A 132 17.53 10.89 -3.72
C ILE A 132 16.85 9.97 -4.73
N ARG A 133 17.28 10.05 -5.99
CA ARG A 133 16.88 9.11 -7.04
C ARG A 133 18.04 8.18 -7.35
N ASP A 134 17.90 6.90 -7.01
CA ASP A 134 18.97 5.91 -7.07
C ASP A 134 18.67 4.77 -8.03
N GLU A 135 19.44 4.71 -9.12
CA GLU A 135 19.33 3.80 -10.27
C GLU A 135 18.12 4.07 -11.18
N SER A 136 18.36 4.47 -12.43
CA SER A 136 17.42 4.22 -13.52
C SER A 136 17.80 2.90 -14.19
N SER A 137 16.85 1.99 -14.36
CA SER A 137 17.02 0.87 -15.29
C SER A 137 17.28 1.51 -16.66
N GLY A 138 18.46 1.28 -17.24
CA GLY A 138 18.92 1.98 -18.44
C GLY A 138 17.83 2.04 -19.50
N LEU A 139 17.21 3.21 -19.67
CA LEU A 139 16.25 3.46 -20.73
C LEU A 139 17.05 3.87 -21.96
N SER A 140 17.41 2.91 -22.81
CA SER A 140 17.89 3.19 -24.16
C SER A 140 16.68 3.45 -25.08
N GLY A 141 16.78 4.45 -25.96
CA GLY A 141 15.75 4.77 -26.97
C GLY A 141 14.90 6.02 -26.66
N ALA A 142 13.74 6.14 -27.31
CA ALA A 142 12.85 7.31 -27.24
C ALA A 142 12.44 7.71 -25.81
N GLY A 143 12.46 6.76 -24.86
CA GLY A 143 12.22 7.00 -23.44
C GLY A 143 13.27 7.91 -22.76
N SER A 144 14.53 7.93 -23.22
CA SER A 144 15.55 8.77 -22.57
C SER A 144 15.31 10.27 -22.80
N LYS A 145 14.84 10.65 -23.99
CA LYS A 145 14.46 12.03 -24.32
C LYS A 145 13.31 12.53 -23.44
N ASN A 146 12.35 11.66 -23.14
CA ASN A 146 11.23 11.99 -22.26
C ASN A 146 11.68 12.12 -20.79
N VAL A 147 12.61 11.27 -20.33
CA VAL A 147 13.18 11.37 -18.97
C VAL A 147 13.99 12.65 -18.80
N GLN A 148 14.76 13.06 -19.81
CA GLN A 148 15.54 14.30 -19.75
C GLN A 148 14.63 15.53 -19.68
N LYS A 149 13.68 15.65 -20.61
CA LYS A 149 12.66 16.70 -20.62
C LYS A 149 11.85 16.75 -19.31
N TYR A 150 11.65 15.60 -18.69
CA TYR A 150 10.98 15.49 -17.39
C TYR A 150 11.86 15.99 -16.23
N LEU A 151 13.14 15.61 -16.18
CA LEU A 151 14.10 16.17 -15.21
C LEU A 151 14.22 17.69 -15.36
N ASP A 152 14.10 18.21 -16.58
CA ASP A 152 14.12 19.64 -16.87
C ASP A 152 12.88 20.35 -16.31
N ASN A 153 11.71 19.71 -16.34
CA ASN A 153 10.50 20.25 -15.72
C ASN A 153 10.54 20.18 -14.19
N ILE A 154 11.07 19.09 -13.62
CA ILE A 154 11.28 18.97 -12.17
C ILE A 154 12.23 20.08 -11.70
N THR A 155 13.38 20.23 -12.36
CA THR A 155 14.38 21.23 -11.96
C THR A 155 13.86 22.68 -12.04
N LYS A 156 12.86 22.95 -12.88
CA LYS A 156 12.15 24.25 -12.93
C LYS A 156 11.19 24.43 -11.75
N ALA A 157 10.38 23.43 -11.41
CA ALA A 157 9.49 23.48 -10.25
C ALA A 157 10.29 23.62 -8.93
N VAL A 158 11.41 22.90 -8.86
CA VAL A 158 12.32 22.82 -7.71
C VAL A 158 12.95 24.15 -7.29
N ARG A 159 13.04 25.15 -8.18
CA ARG A 159 13.56 26.47 -7.80
C ARG A 159 12.61 27.22 -6.87
N MET A 160 11.30 26.97 -6.95
CA MET A 160 10.31 27.63 -6.12
C MET A 160 10.35 27.09 -4.69
N ASP A 161 10.53 25.77 -4.53
CA ASP A 161 10.44 25.09 -3.23
C ASP A 161 11.82 24.82 -2.57
N GLN A 162 12.91 25.29 -3.18
CA GLN A 162 14.30 25.14 -2.68
C GLN A 162 14.74 23.69 -2.39
N ASN A 163 14.05 22.71 -2.96
CA ASN A 163 14.32 21.29 -2.76
C ASN A 163 15.66 20.88 -3.37
N SER A 164 16.41 20.07 -2.65
CA SER A 164 17.73 19.59 -3.09
C SER A 164 17.67 18.16 -3.59
N PHE A 165 18.48 17.83 -4.60
CA PHE A 165 18.41 16.54 -5.25
C PHE A 165 19.78 15.90 -5.43
N VAL A 166 19.82 14.59 -5.18
CA VAL A 166 20.97 13.76 -5.49
C VAL A 166 20.53 12.67 -6.46
N PHE A 167 20.96 12.81 -7.71
CA PHE A 167 20.70 11.83 -8.76
C PHE A 167 21.85 10.82 -8.82
N VAL A 168 21.52 9.54 -8.84
CA VAL A 168 22.50 8.46 -8.89
C VAL A 168 22.18 7.53 -10.05
N ASP A 169 23.13 7.39 -10.98
CA ASP A 169 22.93 6.60 -12.19
C ASP A 169 24.23 5.87 -12.58
N PRO A 170 24.18 4.68 -13.22
CA PRO A 170 25.39 4.10 -13.82
C PRO A 170 26.04 5.01 -14.88
N LEU A 171 25.26 5.72 -15.68
CA LEU A 171 25.74 6.59 -16.74
C LEU A 171 25.58 8.07 -16.36
N LEU A 172 26.30 8.94 -17.06
CA LEU A 172 26.17 10.38 -16.84
C LEU A 172 24.79 10.84 -17.34
N MET A 173 23.98 11.36 -16.43
CA MET A 173 22.79 12.14 -16.76
C MET A 173 23.11 13.63 -16.74
N GLU A 174 22.45 14.41 -17.60
CA GLU A 174 22.73 15.84 -17.76
C GLU A 174 21.45 16.67 -17.57
N PRO A 175 20.98 16.85 -16.32
CA PRO A 175 19.89 17.78 -16.04
C PRO A 175 20.24 19.21 -16.46
N ASP A 176 19.25 20.00 -16.88
CA ASP A 176 19.41 21.43 -17.21
C ASP A 176 20.09 22.24 -16.09
N VAL A 177 19.84 21.88 -14.82
CA VAL A 177 20.40 22.56 -13.64
C VAL A 177 21.15 21.55 -12.78
N VAL A 178 22.48 21.68 -12.76
CA VAL A 178 23.37 20.89 -11.90
C VAL A 178 24.34 21.80 -11.17
N SER A 179 24.55 21.54 -9.88
CA SER A 179 25.58 22.22 -9.09
C SER A 179 26.94 21.57 -9.29
N TYR A 180 27.01 20.24 -9.17
CA TYR A 180 28.25 19.47 -9.28
C TYR A 180 27.99 18.06 -9.83
N TYR A 181 29.00 17.50 -10.50
CA TYR A 181 29.02 16.07 -10.85
C TYR A 181 30.11 15.33 -10.07
N LEU A 182 29.81 14.09 -9.70
CA LEU A 182 30.69 13.20 -8.96
C LEU A 182 30.81 11.84 -9.69
N GLU A 183 31.98 11.53 -10.21
CA GLU A 183 32.28 10.22 -10.78
C GLU A 183 32.91 9.33 -9.71
N THR A 184 32.38 8.13 -9.46
CA THR A 184 33.02 7.22 -8.50
C THR A 184 34.35 6.70 -9.00
N ALA A 185 35.39 6.90 -8.20
CA ALA A 185 36.77 6.44 -8.43
C ALA A 185 37.17 5.33 -7.44
N GLY A 186 36.21 4.48 -7.10
CA GLY A 186 36.36 3.27 -6.28
C GLY A 186 36.11 3.46 -4.79
N LYS A 187 35.91 2.33 -4.11
CA LYS A 187 35.71 2.26 -2.66
C LYS A 187 36.83 1.52 -1.95
N ASN A 188 37.23 2.04 -0.81
CA ASN A 188 38.18 1.40 0.09
C ASN A 188 37.43 0.77 1.26
N LYS A 189 37.34 -0.57 1.26
CA LYS A 189 36.68 -1.33 2.33
C LYS A 189 37.41 -1.23 3.67
N LYS A 190 38.75 -1.13 3.65
CA LYS A 190 39.58 -1.05 4.88
C LYS A 190 39.37 0.27 5.61
N THR A 191 39.50 1.39 4.90
CA THR A 191 39.33 2.73 5.49
C THR A 191 37.88 3.19 5.52
N ARG A 192 36.97 2.42 4.91
CA ARG A 192 35.54 2.72 4.76
C ARG A 192 35.29 4.09 4.14
N LYS A 193 35.94 4.36 3.01
CA LYS A 193 35.77 5.61 2.23
C LYS A 193 35.51 5.30 0.77
N VAL A 194 34.71 6.15 0.13
CA VAL A 194 34.54 6.20 -1.33
C VAL A 194 35.29 7.42 -1.84
N ARG A 195 36.03 7.25 -2.94
CA ARG A 195 36.68 8.34 -3.65
C ARG A 195 35.81 8.73 -4.83
N PHE A 196 35.58 10.01 -5.05
CA PHE A 196 34.94 10.54 -6.25
C PHE A 196 35.86 11.52 -6.95
N ILE A 197 35.80 11.57 -8.28
CA ILE A 197 36.29 12.70 -9.05
C ILE A 197 35.21 13.77 -9.04
N LEU A 198 35.62 15.00 -8.75
CA LEU A 198 34.72 16.15 -8.68
C LEU A 198 34.82 16.95 -9.97
N TYR A 199 33.67 17.24 -10.55
CA TYR A 199 33.51 18.13 -11.69
C TYR A 199 32.59 19.29 -11.33
N ASP A 200 32.80 20.42 -12.00
CA ASP A 200 31.88 21.55 -11.95
C ASP A 200 30.65 21.34 -12.84
N LYS A 201 29.76 22.34 -12.92
CA LYS A 201 28.56 22.30 -13.78
C LYS A 201 28.87 22.19 -15.28
N ASN A 202 30.05 22.61 -15.72
CA ASN A 202 30.51 22.53 -17.12
C ASN A 202 31.25 21.21 -17.40
N LYS A 203 31.35 20.33 -16.41
CA LYS A 203 32.08 19.06 -16.43
C LYS A 203 33.60 19.22 -16.54
N ASP A 204 34.13 20.36 -16.12
CA ASP A 204 35.57 20.54 -15.98
C ASP A 204 36.05 19.80 -14.72
N GLU A 205 37.12 18.99 -14.83
CA GLU A 205 37.72 18.34 -13.68
C GLU A 205 38.24 19.36 -12.66
N LEU A 206 37.76 19.29 -11.43
CA LEU A 206 38.27 20.14 -10.33
C LEU A 206 39.32 19.42 -9.50
N GLY A 207 39.13 18.11 -9.27
CA GLY A 207 39.96 17.32 -8.38
C GLY A 207 39.24 16.06 -7.91
N HIS A 208 39.47 15.67 -6.66
CA HIS A 208 38.79 14.51 -6.07
C HIS A 208 38.29 14.82 -4.66
N ILE A 209 37.34 14.02 -4.20
CA ILE A 209 36.81 14.06 -2.83
C ILE A 209 36.81 12.66 -2.22
N TYR A 210 36.72 12.62 -0.89
CA TYR A 210 36.53 11.40 -0.12
C TYR A 210 35.30 11.55 0.77
N LEU A 211 34.36 10.65 0.61
CA LEU A 211 33.24 10.51 1.53
C LEU A 211 33.42 9.23 2.35
N PRO A 212 33.01 9.19 3.63
CA PRO A 212 32.95 7.93 4.36
C PRO A 212 31.98 6.96 3.66
N LEU A 213 31.98 5.68 4.01
CA LEU A 213 30.83 4.80 3.74
C LEU A 213 29.79 5.06 4.84
N HIS A 214 28.50 4.95 4.59
CA HIS A 214 27.45 5.27 5.56
C HIS A 214 27.55 4.47 6.88
N TRP A 215 27.54 5.02 8.10
CA TRP A 215 27.81 4.20 9.32
C TRP A 215 26.58 3.52 9.93
N CYS A 216 25.39 4.08 9.76
CA CYS A 216 24.19 3.56 10.41
C CYS A 216 23.71 2.24 9.78
N LYS A 217 23.82 1.14 10.52
CA LYS A 217 23.36 -0.20 10.11
C LYS A 217 21.83 -0.24 9.93
N ARG A 218 21.08 0.41 10.81
CA ARG A 218 19.60 0.47 10.75
C ARG A 218 19.13 1.12 9.45
N PHE A 219 19.71 2.28 9.12
CA PHE A 219 19.39 2.99 7.88
C PHE A 219 19.72 2.16 6.64
N ARG A 220 20.92 1.57 6.56
CA ARG A 220 21.28 0.67 5.44
C ARG A 220 20.30 -0.50 5.29
N LYS A 221 19.81 -1.05 6.40
CA LYS A 221 18.82 -2.14 6.38
C LYS A 221 17.51 -1.66 5.78
N LEU A 222 17.01 -0.49 6.19
CA LEU A 222 15.78 0.10 5.64
C LEU A 222 15.91 0.41 4.15
N TYR A 223 17.01 1.07 3.75
CA TYR A 223 17.29 1.36 2.35
C TYR A 223 17.34 0.08 1.51
N LYS A 224 18.02 -0.98 2.00
CA LYS A 224 18.05 -2.29 1.32
C LYS A 224 16.68 -2.95 1.21
N ILE A 225 15.83 -2.81 2.22
CA ILE A 225 14.46 -3.33 2.19
C ILE A 225 13.66 -2.61 1.10
N LYS A 226 13.66 -1.27 1.08
CA LYS A 226 12.97 -0.49 0.04
C LYS A 226 13.49 -0.80 -1.36
N LYS A 227 14.82 -0.82 -1.54
CA LYS A 227 15.45 -1.17 -2.81
C LYS A 227 15.08 -2.59 -3.27
N LYS A 228 15.05 -3.56 -2.36
CA LYS A 228 14.66 -4.94 -2.67
C LYS A 228 13.19 -5.02 -3.09
N ALA A 229 12.30 -4.30 -2.41
CA ALA A 229 10.89 -4.22 -2.79
C ALA A 229 10.71 -3.63 -4.19
N ASN A 230 11.42 -2.53 -4.51
CA ASN A 230 11.38 -1.98 -5.87
C ASN A 230 11.94 -2.96 -6.92
N LEU A 231 13.06 -3.64 -6.64
CA LEU A 231 13.60 -4.65 -7.54
C LEU A 231 12.65 -5.85 -7.72
N GLU A 232 11.92 -6.25 -6.68
CA GLU A 232 10.89 -7.29 -6.76
C GLU A 232 9.70 -6.83 -7.62
N ALA A 233 9.28 -5.57 -7.49
CA ALA A 233 8.29 -4.95 -8.35
C ALA A 233 8.77 -4.90 -9.82
N MET A 234 9.98 -4.38 -10.07
CA MET A 234 10.58 -4.33 -11.41
C MET A 234 10.74 -5.72 -12.06
N LYS A 235 11.10 -6.73 -11.26
CA LYS A 235 11.16 -8.13 -11.71
C LYS A 235 9.78 -8.69 -12.01
N ALA A 236 8.78 -8.36 -11.18
CA ALA A 236 7.40 -8.72 -11.47
C ALA A 236 6.94 -8.09 -12.79
N LEU A 237 7.40 -6.87 -13.08
CA LEU A 237 7.17 -6.04 -14.29
C LEU A 237 8.05 -6.40 -15.52
N ALA A 238 8.95 -7.38 -15.40
CA ALA A 238 10.04 -7.71 -16.34
C ALA A 238 10.75 -6.51 -17.01
N GLY A 239 10.92 -5.41 -16.29
CA GLY A 239 11.62 -4.23 -16.79
C GLY A 239 10.87 -3.39 -17.84
N MET A 240 9.60 -3.68 -18.13
CA MET A 240 8.78 -2.87 -19.03
C MET A 240 8.07 -1.72 -18.27
N VAL A 241 8.84 -0.76 -17.77
CA VAL A 241 8.25 0.48 -17.20
C VAL A 241 8.47 1.61 -18.21
N THR A 242 7.55 1.77 -19.15
CA THR A 242 7.36 3.08 -19.81
C THR A 242 6.35 3.88 -19.00
N PRO A 243 6.43 5.22 -18.95
CA PRO A 243 5.44 6.06 -18.25
C PRO A 243 4.01 5.79 -18.72
N GLU A 244 3.84 5.50 -20.02
CA GLU A 244 2.57 5.10 -20.63
C GLU A 244 2.05 3.75 -20.11
N LEU A 245 2.96 2.80 -19.83
CA LEU A 245 2.59 1.54 -19.19
C LEU A 245 2.25 1.75 -17.71
N SER A 246 2.96 2.64 -17.00
CA SER A 246 2.72 2.96 -15.58
C SER A 246 1.33 3.51 -15.33
N ASN A 247 0.96 4.57 -16.07
CA ASN A 247 -0.36 5.21 -15.93
C ASN A 247 -1.50 4.25 -16.29
N ARG A 248 -1.30 3.41 -17.31
CA ARG A 248 -2.29 2.40 -17.68
C ARG A 248 -2.35 1.27 -16.66
N LEU A 249 -1.21 0.86 -16.11
CA LEU A 249 -1.13 -0.21 -15.11
C LEU A 249 -1.77 0.20 -13.80
N GLU A 250 -1.57 1.42 -13.32
CA GLU A 250 -2.27 1.95 -12.14
C GLU A 250 -3.78 2.01 -12.34
N ARG A 251 -4.23 2.52 -13.50
CA ARG A 251 -5.66 2.54 -13.87
C ARG A 251 -6.24 1.13 -13.89
N ASP A 252 -5.59 0.20 -14.61
CA ASP A 252 -6.06 -1.17 -14.77
C ASP A 252 -5.95 -1.95 -13.43
N GLU A 253 -4.98 -1.62 -12.57
CA GLU A 253 -4.83 -2.14 -11.21
C GLU A 253 -5.96 -1.67 -10.30
N MET A 254 -6.28 -0.38 -10.27
CA MET A 254 -7.41 0.13 -9.50
C MET A 254 -8.73 -0.50 -9.94
N ASN A 255 -8.97 -0.55 -11.25
CA ASN A 255 -10.16 -1.17 -11.82
C ASN A 255 -10.24 -2.65 -11.45
N LEU A 256 -9.14 -3.38 -11.59
CA LEU A 256 -9.10 -4.80 -11.27
C LEU A 256 -9.13 -5.06 -9.76
N LEU A 257 -8.59 -4.19 -8.91
CA LEU A 257 -8.70 -4.26 -7.44
C LEU A 257 -10.14 -4.08 -7.00
N GLN A 258 -10.82 -3.06 -7.53
CA GLN A 258 -12.25 -2.85 -7.30
C GLN A 258 -13.05 -4.08 -7.73
N TYR A 259 -12.76 -4.61 -8.91
CA TYR A 259 -13.41 -5.81 -9.42
C TYR A 259 -13.08 -7.06 -8.59
N CYS A 260 -11.83 -7.25 -8.18
CA CYS A 260 -11.42 -8.34 -7.30
C CYS A 260 -12.07 -8.23 -5.91
N SER A 261 -12.33 -7.01 -5.45
CA SER A 261 -13.08 -6.74 -4.22
C SER A 261 -14.56 -7.13 -4.37
N GLU A 262 -15.19 -6.78 -5.50
CA GLU A 262 -16.57 -7.19 -5.84
C GLU A 262 -16.71 -8.73 -5.93
N TYR A 263 -15.70 -9.42 -6.45
CA TYR A 263 -15.68 -10.88 -6.63
C TYR A 263 -14.95 -11.64 -5.50
N PHE A 264 -14.55 -10.95 -4.43
CA PHE A 264 -13.91 -11.52 -3.23
C PHE A 264 -12.74 -12.46 -3.51
N VAL A 265 -11.79 -12.04 -4.34
CA VAL A 265 -10.61 -12.84 -4.68
C VAL A 265 -9.79 -13.17 -3.45
N THR A 266 -9.58 -14.48 -3.20
CA THR A 266 -8.79 -14.97 -2.05
C THR A 266 -7.55 -15.73 -2.44
N LYS A 267 -7.34 -15.97 -3.74
CA LYS A 267 -6.12 -16.59 -4.29
C LYS A 267 -5.68 -15.84 -5.54
N LYS A 268 -4.37 -15.73 -5.74
CA LYS A 268 -3.79 -15.10 -6.93
C LYS A 268 -4.34 -15.68 -8.25
N GLY A 269 -4.56 -17.00 -8.30
CA GLY A 269 -5.08 -17.69 -9.49
C GLY A 269 -6.51 -17.31 -9.88
N ASP A 270 -7.28 -16.68 -8.99
CA ASP A 270 -8.66 -16.29 -9.28
C ASP A 270 -8.74 -14.94 -10.01
N ILE A 271 -7.64 -14.16 -10.02
CA ILE A 271 -7.59 -12.81 -10.61
C ILE A 271 -7.63 -12.88 -12.14
N GLU A 272 -6.87 -13.81 -12.74
CA GLU A 272 -6.72 -13.88 -14.19
C GLU A 272 -8.04 -14.22 -14.93
N PRO A 273 -8.87 -15.17 -14.45
CA PRO A 273 -10.22 -15.37 -15.00
C PRO A 273 -11.13 -14.14 -14.87
N LEU A 274 -10.92 -13.28 -13.88
CA LEU A 274 -11.71 -12.07 -13.69
C LEU A 274 -11.35 -10.97 -14.68
N ILE A 275 -10.09 -10.88 -15.11
CA ILE A 275 -9.69 -9.98 -16.20
C ILE A 275 -10.48 -10.29 -17.47
N TYR A 276 -10.61 -11.58 -17.80
CA TYR A 276 -11.39 -12.00 -18.96
C TYR A 276 -12.88 -11.65 -18.83
N ARG A 277 -13.46 -11.79 -17.62
CA ARG A 277 -14.84 -11.37 -17.36
C ARG A 277 -15.03 -9.86 -17.37
N TYR A 278 -14.07 -9.10 -16.85
CA TYR A 278 -14.05 -7.64 -16.86
C TYR A 278 -14.08 -7.12 -18.30
N ASN A 279 -13.21 -7.67 -19.14
CA ASN A 279 -13.06 -7.28 -20.54
C ASN A 279 -14.32 -7.54 -21.39
N ARG A 280 -15.16 -8.53 -21.03
CA ARG A 280 -16.44 -8.79 -21.72
C ARG A 280 -17.47 -7.66 -21.58
N ARG A 281 -17.27 -6.71 -20.66
CA ARG A 281 -18.19 -5.58 -20.43
C ARG A 281 -17.96 -4.39 -21.36
N PHE A 282 -16.85 -4.38 -22.11
CA PHE A 282 -16.44 -3.22 -22.91
C PHE A 282 -16.43 -3.55 -24.40
N ILE A 283 -16.96 -2.62 -25.20
CA ILE A 283 -17.02 -2.72 -26.67
C ILE A 283 -15.74 -2.13 -27.30
N LYS A 284 -15.19 -1.07 -26.70
CA LYS A 284 -13.97 -0.41 -27.18
C LYS A 284 -12.73 -1.06 -26.56
N LYS A 285 -11.71 -1.33 -27.38
CA LYS A 285 -10.44 -1.94 -26.94
C LYS A 285 -9.62 -1.08 -25.97
N GLU A 286 -9.83 0.24 -25.98
CA GLU A 286 -9.12 1.20 -25.13
C GLU A 286 -9.51 1.08 -23.64
N ASP A 287 -10.76 0.67 -23.39
CA ASP A 287 -11.36 0.53 -22.06
C ASP A 287 -11.10 -0.87 -21.45
N MET A 288 -10.63 -1.81 -22.27
CA MET A 288 -10.28 -3.16 -21.83
C MET A 288 -8.91 -3.18 -21.12
N ILE A 289 -8.80 -4.05 -20.11
CA ILE A 289 -7.50 -4.45 -19.56
C ILE A 289 -6.71 -5.13 -20.68
N LYS A 290 -5.47 -4.69 -20.89
CA LYS A 290 -4.64 -5.17 -21.99
C LYS A 290 -4.43 -6.69 -21.90
N GLY A 291 -4.80 -7.40 -22.97
CA GLY A 291 -4.78 -8.87 -23.04
C GLY A 291 -3.40 -9.50 -23.28
N ASP A 292 -2.31 -8.75 -23.13
CA ASP A 292 -0.96 -9.27 -23.30
C ASP A 292 -0.61 -10.23 -22.15
N THR A 293 -0.17 -11.45 -22.46
CA THR A 293 0.09 -12.52 -21.49
C THR A 293 1.11 -12.12 -20.43
N HIS A 294 2.02 -11.21 -20.77
CA HIS A 294 3.01 -10.69 -19.85
C HIS A 294 2.42 -9.59 -18.95
N TYR A 295 1.67 -8.65 -19.54
CA TYR A 295 0.95 -7.61 -18.81
C TYR A 295 -0.06 -8.16 -17.78
N ILE A 296 -0.80 -9.21 -18.16
CA ILE A 296 -1.74 -9.89 -17.25
C ILE A 296 -1.04 -10.45 -16.02
N LYS A 297 0.14 -11.09 -16.20
CA LYS A 297 0.92 -11.65 -15.09
C LYS A 297 1.42 -10.58 -14.12
N ILE A 298 1.82 -9.44 -14.67
CA ILE A 298 2.26 -8.26 -13.92
C ILE A 298 1.10 -7.74 -13.07
N LEU A 299 0.01 -7.37 -13.74
CA LEU A 299 -1.19 -6.78 -13.13
C LEU A 299 -1.75 -7.70 -12.03
N THR A 300 -1.83 -9.00 -12.32
CA THR A 300 -2.25 -10.03 -11.35
C THR A 300 -1.33 -10.10 -10.13
N SER A 301 -0.02 -9.85 -10.31
CA SER A 301 0.94 -9.86 -9.20
C SER A 301 0.84 -8.63 -8.32
N LEU A 302 0.63 -7.45 -8.90
CA LEU A 302 0.46 -6.18 -8.17
C LEU A 302 -0.86 -6.17 -7.38
N VAL A 303 -1.97 -6.46 -8.05
CA VAL A 303 -3.30 -6.59 -7.42
C VAL A 303 -3.27 -7.61 -6.28
N TRP A 304 -2.57 -8.74 -6.46
CA TRP A 304 -2.42 -9.73 -5.38
C TRP A 304 -1.58 -9.23 -4.21
N LEU A 305 -0.52 -8.46 -4.49
CA LEU A 305 0.30 -7.85 -3.46
C LEU A 305 -0.54 -6.88 -2.62
N ASP A 306 -1.31 -6.01 -3.27
CA ASP A 306 -2.16 -5.02 -2.60
C ASP A 306 -3.28 -5.67 -1.77
N ILE A 307 -3.94 -6.71 -2.31
CA ILE A 307 -4.89 -7.55 -1.56
C ILE A 307 -4.23 -8.18 -0.32
N LYS A 308 -2.99 -8.63 -0.45
CA LYS A 308 -2.23 -9.29 0.62
C LYS A 308 -1.74 -8.30 1.69
N GLU A 309 -1.36 -7.10 1.29
CA GLU A 309 -0.87 -6.04 2.18
C GLU A 309 -2.02 -5.24 2.82
N GLY A 310 -3.25 -5.35 2.30
CA GLY A 310 -4.42 -4.67 2.83
C GLY A 310 -4.40 -3.16 2.58
N ARG A 311 -3.60 -2.69 1.62
CA ARG A 311 -3.67 -1.32 1.14
C ARG A 311 -5.00 -1.19 0.37
N ASN A 312 -5.77 -0.14 0.66
CA ASN A 312 -7.12 0.13 0.13
C ASN A 312 -8.28 -0.79 0.56
N ILE A 313 -8.07 -1.79 1.43
CA ILE A 313 -9.17 -2.52 2.09
C ILE A 313 -8.78 -2.79 3.56
N LYS A 314 -9.27 -1.95 4.50
CA LYS A 314 -9.14 -2.22 5.94
C LYS A 314 -10.05 -3.39 6.35
N ILE A 315 -9.50 -4.60 6.29
CA ILE A 315 -10.11 -5.76 6.95
C ILE A 315 -9.86 -5.63 8.46
N LYS A 316 -10.78 -4.99 9.20
CA LYS A 316 -10.67 -4.89 10.67
C LYS A 316 -10.64 -6.29 11.29
N LYS A 317 -9.56 -6.60 12.02
CA LYS A 317 -9.43 -7.86 12.77
C LYS A 317 -10.44 -7.87 13.94
N LYS A 318 -11.29 -8.90 13.92
CA LYS A 318 -12.31 -9.25 14.93
C LYS A 318 -11.76 -9.19 16.36
N LYS A 319 -12.55 -8.58 17.26
CA LYS A 319 -12.63 -9.03 18.65
C LYS A 319 -13.82 -9.99 18.71
N GLU A 320 -13.58 -11.29 18.59
CA GLU A 320 -14.63 -12.31 18.76
C GLU A 320 -14.96 -12.37 20.26
N ILE A 321 -15.85 -11.51 20.73
CA ILE A 321 -16.34 -11.57 22.11
C ILE A 321 -17.34 -12.72 22.14
N LYS A 322 -16.97 -13.82 22.80
CA LYS A 322 -17.93 -14.86 23.20
C LYS A 322 -18.86 -14.28 24.28
N LEU A 323 -19.83 -13.48 23.88
CA LEU A 323 -20.90 -13.07 24.78
C LEU A 323 -21.77 -14.30 25.07
N LYS A 324 -21.93 -14.61 26.36
CA LYS A 324 -22.95 -15.56 26.81
C LYS A 324 -24.30 -14.84 26.73
N ILE A 325 -24.90 -14.83 25.53
CA ILE A 325 -26.20 -14.19 25.27
C ILE A 325 -27.30 -15.22 25.53
N HIS A 326 -27.96 -15.09 26.68
CA HIS A 326 -29.10 -15.91 27.07
C HIS A 326 -30.12 -15.02 27.81
N TYR A 327 -31.25 -14.69 27.17
CA TYR A 327 -32.36 -13.99 27.84
C TYR A 327 -32.87 -14.73 29.08
N LYS A 328 -32.89 -16.07 29.03
CA LYS A 328 -33.11 -16.98 30.16
C LYS A 328 -32.13 -18.15 30.05
N ASN A 329 -31.73 -18.73 31.18
CA ASN A 329 -30.79 -19.87 31.19
C ASN A 329 -31.22 -20.95 30.19
N GLY A 330 -30.39 -21.18 29.16
CA GLY A 330 -30.64 -22.21 28.13
C GLY A 330 -31.68 -21.86 27.05
N GLN A 331 -32.23 -20.64 27.03
CA GLN A 331 -33.12 -20.18 25.96
C GLN A 331 -32.30 -19.65 24.78
N THR A 332 -32.32 -20.39 23.68
CA THR A 332 -31.72 -20.01 22.40
C THR A 332 -32.68 -19.13 21.59
N PHE A 333 -32.17 -18.40 20.59
CA PHE A 333 -33.01 -17.65 19.66
C PHE A 333 -34.09 -18.52 18.99
N SER A 334 -33.74 -19.73 18.55
CA SER A 334 -34.71 -20.67 17.97
C SER A 334 -35.84 -21.06 18.91
N LYS A 335 -35.56 -21.31 20.20
CA LYS A 335 -36.58 -21.59 21.21
C LYS A 335 -37.46 -20.36 21.48
N PHE A 336 -36.85 -19.17 21.47
CA PHE A 336 -37.59 -17.92 21.60
C PHE A 336 -38.56 -17.71 20.42
N VAL A 337 -38.10 -17.94 19.18
CA VAL A 337 -38.94 -17.87 17.98
C VAL A 337 -40.13 -18.84 18.07
N ARG A 338 -39.87 -20.09 18.48
CA ARG A 338 -40.94 -21.09 18.64
C ARG A 338 -42.01 -20.66 19.63
N ALA A 339 -41.63 -20.03 20.74
CA ALA A 339 -42.55 -19.61 21.79
C ALA A 339 -43.36 -18.35 21.46
N ASN A 340 -42.91 -17.52 20.50
CA ASN A 340 -43.50 -16.22 20.19
C ASN A 340 -44.31 -16.20 18.87
N ILE A 341 -44.43 -17.33 18.17
CA ILE A 341 -45.30 -17.47 17.00
C ILE A 341 -46.51 -18.32 17.43
N PRO A 342 -47.70 -17.71 17.64
CA PRO A 342 -48.85 -18.40 18.23
C PRO A 342 -49.39 -19.51 17.32
N GLU A 343 -49.56 -20.71 17.85
CA GLU A 343 -49.95 -21.89 17.07
C GLU A 343 -51.43 -21.90 16.63
N ASN A 344 -52.30 -21.12 17.28
CA ASN A 344 -53.75 -21.13 17.13
C ASN A 344 -54.35 -19.73 16.91
N THR A 345 -54.05 -19.04 15.79
CA THR A 345 -54.95 -17.98 15.31
C THR A 345 -55.66 -18.52 14.08
N GLY A 346 -57.00 -18.47 14.05
CA GLY A 346 -57.89 -19.24 13.17
C GLY A 346 -57.78 -19.01 11.65
N GLU A 347 -56.70 -18.39 11.17
CA GLU A 347 -56.42 -18.18 9.76
C GLU A 347 -55.03 -18.74 9.42
N ARG A 348 -55.03 -19.91 8.75
CA ARG A 348 -53.86 -20.70 8.31
C ARG A 348 -53.15 -21.49 9.44
N PRO A 349 -52.48 -22.62 9.14
CA PRO A 349 -51.89 -23.44 10.19
C PRO A 349 -50.58 -22.81 10.70
N ASN A 350 -50.67 -21.91 11.68
CA ASN A 350 -49.51 -21.22 12.27
C ASN A 350 -48.47 -22.17 12.89
N TYR A 351 -48.86 -23.41 13.24
CA TYR A 351 -47.90 -24.43 13.67
C TYR A 351 -46.83 -24.71 12.60
N ILE A 352 -47.18 -24.65 11.31
CA ILE A 352 -46.27 -24.82 10.16
C ILE A 352 -45.30 -23.63 10.11
N VAL A 353 -45.83 -22.41 10.23
CA VAL A 353 -45.06 -21.16 10.25
C VAL A 353 -44.03 -21.20 11.38
N ALA A 354 -44.46 -21.57 12.59
CA ALA A 354 -43.58 -21.65 13.75
C ALA A 354 -42.47 -22.70 13.58
N ARG A 355 -42.75 -23.86 12.96
CA ARG A 355 -41.73 -24.90 12.68
C ARG A 355 -40.70 -24.42 11.66
N ILE A 356 -41.16 -23.77 10.60
CA ILE A 356 -40.29 -23.20 9.56
C ILE A 356 -39.42 -22.08 10.16
N ALA A 357 -40.00 -21.15 10.93
CA ALA A 357 -39.28 -20.08 11.58
C ALA A 357 -38.22 -20.60 12.55
N GLU A 358 -38.55 -21.61 13.37
CA GLU A 358 -37.60 -22.26 14.27
C GLU A 358 -36.44 -22.91 13.49
N GLY A 359 -36.74 -23.61 12.39
CA GLY A 359 -35.73 -24.21 11.53
C GLY A 359 -34.77 -23.18 10.92
N LEU A 360 -35.31 -22.06 10.43
CA LEU A 360 -34.52 -20.93 9.94
C LEU A 360 -33.66 -20.29 11.04
N ALA A 361 -34.22 -20.13 12.24
CA ALA A 361 -33.50 -19.62 13.41
C ALA A 361 -32.40 -20.56 13.92
N LYS A 362 -32.47 -21.87 13.59
CA LYS A 362 -31.40 -22.85 13.79
C LYS A 362 -30.35 -22.83 12.67
N GLY A 363 -30.59 -22.11 11.57
CA GLY A 363 -29.70 -22.06 10.41
C GLY A 363 -29.88 -23.21 9.41
N LEU A 364 -31.00 -23.94 9.47
CA LEU A 364 -31.25 -25.07 8.58
C LEU A 364 -31.55 -24.63 7.14
N SER A 365 -31.15 -25.44 6.16
CA SER A 365 -31.61 -25.34 4.76
C SER A 365 -33.09 -25.69 4.64
N HIS A 366 -33.75 -25.22 3.57
CA HIS A 366 -35.14 -25.61 3.32
C HIS A 366 -35.29 -27.13 3.25
N ASP A 367 -34.33 -27.83 2.63
CA ASP A 367 -34.31 -29.29 2.55
C ASP A 367 -34.17 -29.93 3.94
N ALA A 368 -33.31 -29.36 4.81
CA ALA A 368 -33.14 -29.86 6.18
C ALA A 368 -34.38 -29.58 7.05
N ILE A 369 -35.09 -28.47 6.83
CA ILE A 369 -36.38 -28.20 7.46
C ILE A 369 -37.41 -29.26 7.01
N GLY A 370 -37.47 -29.56 5.71
CA GLY A 370 -38.36 -30.59 5.18
C GLY A 370 -38.03 -32.00 5.67
N ALA A 371 -36.74 -32.32 5.81
CA ALA A 371 -36.29 -33.60 6.39
C ALA A 371 -36.72 -33.75 7.86
N ASN A 372 -36.69 -32.66 8.63
CA ASN A 372 -37.12 -32.63 10.03
C ASN A 372 -38.64 -32.58 10.21
N HIS A 373 -39.37 -32.13 9.18
CA HIS A 373 -40.82 -31.98 9.20
C HIS A 373 -41.42 -32.53 7.90
N LYS A 374 -41.45 -33.87 7.80
CA LYS A 374 -41.89 -34.60 6.59
C LYS A 374 -43.34 -34.31 6.20
N ASP A 375 -44.14 -33.78 7.12
CA ASP A 375 -45.51 -33.32 6.92
C ASP A 375 -45.61 -31.98 6.19
N ILE A 376 -44.50 -31.26 6.00
CA ILE A 376 -44.46 -29.94 5.36
C ILE A 376 -43.79 -30.05 3.99
N GLY A 377 -44.57 -29.80 2.92
CA GLY A 377 -44.05 -29.82 1.55
C GLY A 377 -43.01 -28.72 1.28
N ALA A 378 -42.05 -28.99 0.38
CA ALA A 378 -40.98 -28.05 0.03
C ALA A 378 -41.49 -26.69 -0.50
N GLY A 379 -42.59 -26.69 -1.26
CA GLY A 379 -43.23 -25.46 -1.75
C GLY A 379 -43.77 -24.58 -0.61
N ILE A 380 -44.34 -25.20 0.42
CA ILE A 380 -44.82 -24.53 1.64
C ILE A 380 -43.63 -23.94 2.40
N ILE A 381 -42.55 -24.71 2.57
CA ILE A 381 -41.32 -24.24 3.24
C ILE A 381 -40.76 -22.99 2.55
N ASN A 382 -40.61 -23.01 1.22
CA ASN A 382 -40.07 -21.88 0.47
C ASN A 382 -40.97 -20.63 0.58
N THR A 383 -42.28 -20.83 0.46
CA THR A 383 -43.28 -19.74 0.54
C THR A 383 -43.23 -19.06 1.90
N TYR A 384 -43.41 -19.84 2.97
CA TYR A 384 -43.43 -19.28 4.33
C TYR A 384 -42.06 -18.79 4.79
N SER A 385 -40.95 -19.38 4.31
CA SER A 385 -39.61 -18.85 4.59
C SER A 385 -39.39 -17.44 4.02
N LYS A 386 -39.96 -17.14 2.84
CA LYS A 386 -39.92 -15.77 2.28
C LYS A 386 -40.86 -14.85 3.05
N TRP A 387 -42.09 -15.30 3.29
CA TRP A 387 -43.12 -14.53 3.96
C TRP A 387 -42.70 -14.09 5.37
N ILE A 388 -42.22 -15.00 6.22
CA ILE A 388 -41.76 -14.71 7.60
C ILE A 388 -40.59 -13.71 7.63
N ARG A 389 -39.79 -13.64 6.57
CA ARG A 389 -38.63 -12.72 6.50
C ARG A 389 -38.99 -11.33 5.99
N ARG A 390 -40.11 -11.14 5.30
CA ARG A 390 -40.39 -9.91 4.54
C ARG A 390 -41.82 -9.37 4.68
N GLU A 391 -42.81 -10.25 4.67
CA GLU A 391 -44.21 -9.90 4.43
C GLU A 391 -45.14 -10.19 5.62
N ALA A 392 -44.68 -11.02 6.56
CA ALA A 392 -45.41 -11.31 7.79
C ALA A 392 -45.77 -10.04 8.58
N PRO A 393 -46.81 -10.06 9.44
CA PRO A 393 -46.98 -9.08 10.52
C PRO A 393 -45.69 -8.93 11.33
N ILE A 394 -45.39 -7.70 11.76
CA ILE A 394 -44.08 -7.37 12.34
C ILE A 394 -43.74 -8.24 13.54
N GLU A 395 -44.74 -8.57 14.36
CA GLU A 395 -44.66 -9.36 15.59
C GLU A 395 -44.10 -10.77 15.36
N ILE A 396 -44.32 -11.32 14.16
CA ILE A 396 -43.85 -12.66 13.79
C ILE A 396 -42.74 -12.63 12.75
N ARG A 397 -42.29 -11.44 12.31
CA ARG A 397 -41.12 -11.31 11.42
C ARG A 397 -39.87 -11.75 12.15
N LEU A 398 -39.06 -12.57 11.48
CA LEU A 398 -37.88 -13.15 12.13
C LEU A 398 -36.82 -12.10 12.52
N GLY A 399 -36.69 -11.01 11.75
CA GLY A 399 -35.81 -9.90 12.09
C GLY A 399 -36.23 -9.21 13.39
N PHE A 400 -37.52 -8.90 13.52
CA PHE A 400 -38.07 -8.29 14.71
C PHE A 400 -37.99 -9.19 15.95
N LEU A 401 -38.25 -10.50 15.78
CA LEU A 401 -38.07 -11.47 16.86
C LEU A 401 -36.61 -11.55 17.32
N PHE A 402 -35.64 -11.32 16.42
CA PHE A 402 -34.22 -11.27 16.77
C PHE A 402 -33.88 -10.00 17.57
N GLU A 403 -34.41 -8.85 17.17
CA GLU A 403 -34.28 -7.59 17.91
C GLU A 403 -34.86 -7.71 19.32
N LYS A 404 -36.09 -8.21 19.46
CA LYS A 404 -36.72 -8.52 20.75
C LYS A 404 -35.86 -9.44 21.61
N TRP A 405 -35.44 -10.57 21.05
CA TRP A 405 -34.62 -11.54 21.78
C TRP A 405 -33.28 -10.96 22.23
N PHE A 406 -32.63 -10.14 21.39
CA PHE A 406 -31.36 -9.50 21.73
C PHE A 406 -31.54 -8.45 22.83
N ALA A 407 -32.52 -7.54 22.70
CA ALA A 407 -32.83 -6.52 23.70
C ALA A 407 -33.06 -7.13 25.10
N LEU A 408 -33.90 -8.15 25.14
CA LEU A 408 -34.16 -8.95 26.33
C LEU A 408 -32.89 -9.62 26.88
N SER A 409 -32.03 -10.14 26.00
CA SER A 409 -30.76 -10.77 26.41
C SER A 409 -29.71 -9.80 26.95
N VAL A 410 -29.82 -8.49 26.65
CA VAL A 410 -28.96 -7.44 27.23
C VAL A 410 -29.61 -6.74 28.44
N GLY A 411 -30.74 -7.28 28.92
CA GLY A 411 -31.39 -6.89 30.16
C GLY A 411 -32.40 -5.75 30.02
N VAL A 412 -32.93 -5.51 28.83
CA VAL A 412 -34.07 -4.59 28.66
C VAL A 412 -35.32 -5.20 29.32
N PRO A 413 -36.03 -4.48 30.20
CA PRO A 413 -37.27 -4.96 30.81
C PRO A 413 -38.37 -5.18 29.77
N LEU A 414 -39.22 -6.19 29.98
CA LEU A 414 -40.25 -6.59 29.01
C LEU A 414 -41.24 -5.45 28.73
N GLU A 415 -41.60 -4.72 29.78
CA GLU A 415 -42.51 -3.58 29.77
C GLU A 415 -41.96 -2.36 29.01
N GLN A 416 -40.65 -2.29 28.75
CA GLN A 416 -40.01 -1.19 28.01
C GLN A 416 -39.66 -1.56 26.56
N LEU A 417 -39.88 -2.81 26.13
CA LEU A 417 -39.44 -3.26 24.81
C LEU A 417 -40.09 -2.50 23.66
N GLU A 418 -41.40 -2.25 23.73
CA GLU A 418 -42.13 -1.59 22.65
C GLU A 418 -41.69 -0.13 22.48
N GLU A 419 -41.36 0.53 23.60
CA GLU A 419 -40.86 1.90 23.59
C GLU A 419 -39.41 1.99 23.07
N LEU A 420 -38.57 0.99 23.35
CA LEU A 420 -37.13 1.07 23.06
C LEU A 420 -36.71 0.49 21.71
N LEU A 421 -37.52 -0.37 21.10
CA LEU A 421 -37.22 -0.95 19.79
C LEU A 421 -37.61 0.00 18.65
N GLY A 422 -36.71 0.14 17.68
CA GLY A 422 -36.89 1.00 16.51
C GLY A 422 -37.79 0.42 15.42
N SER A 423 -38.13 -0.86 15.49
CA SER A 423 -38.67 -1.64 14.37
C SER A 423 -40.02 -1.16 13.83
N ASN A 424 -40.76 -0.36 14.60
CA ASN A 424 -42.03 0.26 14.21
C ASN A 424 -41.86 1.64 13.55
N GLU A 425 -40.66 2.23 13.61
CA GLU A 425 -40.36 3.59 13.15
C GLU A 425 -39.08 3.61 12.29
N PRO A 426 -39.18 3.85 10.97
CA PRO A 426 -38.04 3.73 10.06
C PRO A 426 -36.86 4.69 10.35
N ASP A 427 -37.09 5.77 11.09
CA ASP A 427 -36.07 6.76 11.46
C ASP A 427 -35.51 6.56 12.88
N LYS A 428 -35.93 5.51 13.58
CA LYS A 428 -35.50 5.21 14.95
C LYS A 428 -34.45 4.10 14.98
N PRO A 429 -33.36 4.26 15.75
CA PRO A 429 -32.38 3.19 15.96
C PRO A 429 -33.00 1.89 16.43
N ASP A 430 -32.50 0.74 15.96
CA ASP A 430 -33.04 -0.60 16.27
C ASP A 430 -33.13 -0.82 17.80
N LEU A 431 -32.12 -0.37 18.57
CA LEU A 431 -32.17 -0.31 20.04
C LEU A 431 -31.21 0.77 20.58
N ILE A 432 -31.70 1.58 21.53
CA ILE A 432 -30.86 2.41 22.40
C ILE A 432 -31.00 1.91 23.83
N TRP A 433 -29.90 1.49 24.46
CA TRP A 433 -29.92 0.99 25.84
C TRP A 433 -28.63 1.33 26.58
N LYS A 434 -28.75 1.90 27.79
CA LYS A 434 -27.61 2.33 28.63
C LYS A 434 -26.58 3.14 27.84
N ASP A 435 -27.03 4.19 27.16
CA ASP A 435 -26.24 5.11 26.32
C ASP A 435 -25.52 4.46 25.13
N LYS A 436 -25.89 3.23 24.77
CA LYS A 436 -25.37 2.54 23.58
C LYS A 436 -26.43 2.45 22.51
N ILE A 437 -26.01 2.76 21.29
CA ILE A 437 -26.82 2.62 20.08
C ILE A 437 -26.45 1.28 19.44
N TYR A 438 -27.45 0.48 19.13
CA TYR A 438 -27.29 -0.83 18.49
C TYR A 438 -27.99 -0.86 17.14
N SER A 439 -27.29 -1.35 16.12
CA SER A 439 -27.87 -1.72 14.83
C SER A 439 -27.95 -3.24 14.78
N ILE A 440 -29.14 -3.82 14.77
CA ILE A 440 -29.38 -5.25 14.98
C ILE A 440 -29.80 -5.89 13.67
N LYS A 441 -28.94 -6.74 13.11
CA LYS A 441 -29.16 -7.34 11.78
C LYS A 441 -29.16 -8.86 11.83
N LEU A 442 -30.30 -9.45 11.45
CA LEU A 442 -30.44 -10.86 11.15
C LEU A 442 -30.30 -11.11 9.65
N ARG A 443 -29.50 -12.11 9.27
CA ARG A 443 -29.40 -12.61 7.89
C ARG A 443 -29.41 -14.12 7.90
N ILE A 444 -30.05 -14.74 6.91
CA ILE A 444 -30.03 -16.20 6.74
C ILE A 444 -29.42 -16.46 5.37
N GLU A 445 -28.10 -16.54 5.36
CA GLU A 445 -27.31 -16.72 4.15
C GLU A 445 -26.43 -17.95 4.30
N GLN A 446 -26.71 -18.98 3.50
CA GLN A 446 -26.08 -20.30 3.60
C GLN A 446 -24.86 -20.43 2.72
N ARG A 447 -24.84 -19.73 1.57
CA ARG A 447 -23.78 -19.87 0.57
C ARG A 447 -22.68 -18.85 0.78
N SER A 448 -23.06 -17.59 1.05
CA SER A 448 -22.06 -16.56 1.30
C SER A 448 -21.39 -16.77 2.64
N LYS A 449 -20.06 -16.59 2.67
CA LYS A 449 -19.25 -16.58 3.90
C LYS A 449 -19.00 -15.15 4.41
N THR A 450 -19.50 -14.15 3.69
CA THR A 450 -19.33 -12.73 3.98
C THR A 450 -20.63 -11.97 3.73
N MET A 451 -20.82 -10.88 4.47
CA MET A 451 -21.91 -9.92 4.26
C MET A 451 -21.32 -8.52 4.27
N ARG A 452 -21.70 -7.68 3.31
CA ARG A 452 -21.33 -6.26 3.24
C ARG A 452 -22.53 -5.42 3.63
N PHE A 453 -22.27 -4.37 4.39
CA PHE A 453 -23.21 -3.34 4.77
C PHE A 453 -22.56 -1.99 4.52
N ASN A 454 -23.35 -1.00 4.13
CA ASN A 454 -22.94 0.39 3.98
C ASN A 454 -23.55 1.20 5.14
N GLN A 455 -22.73 1.89 5.94
CA GLN A 455 -23.19 2.53 7.19
C GLN A 455 -24.30 3.56 6.95
N PRO A 456 -24.16 4.56 6.03
CA PRO A 456 -25.22 5.53 5.78
C PRO A 456 -26.55 4.93 5.29
N ILE A 457 -26.50 3.79 4.60
CA ILE A 457 -27.65 3.17 3.94
C ILE A 457 -28.28 2.08 4.82
N ASP A 458 -27.50 1.06 5.20
CA ASP A 458 -27.98 -0.13 5.89
C ASP A 458 -28.18 0.10 7.41
N PHE A 459 -27.54 1.13 7.98
CA PHE A 459 -27.60 1.48 9.41
C PHE A 459 -28.08 2.93 9.62
N SER A 460 -28.85 3.48 8.68
CA SER A 460 -29.13 4.93 8.60
C SER A 460 -29.60 5.57 9.91
N PRO A 461 -30.59 5.00 10.65
CA PRO A 461 -31.04 5.59 11.90
C PRO A 461 -29.94 5.63 12.97
N GLU A 462 -29.21 4.52 13.15
CA GLU A 462 -28.11 4.44 14.11
C GLU A 462 -26.94 5.36 13.74
N TYR A 463 -26.60 5.40 12.45
CA TYR A 463 -25.53 6.22 11.91
C TYR A 463 -25.81 7.71 12.12
N LYS A 464 -27.03 8.17 11.77
CA LYS A 464 -27.46 9.56 11.98
C LYS A 464 -27.49 9.94 13.46
N ASP A 465 -28.02 9.06 14.32
CA ASP A 465 -28.09 9.33 15.77
C ASP A 465 -26.70 9.37 16.41
N ALA A 466 -25.80 8.47 16.01
CA ALA A 466 -24.41 8.44 16.47
C ALA A 466 -23.62 9.68 16.05
N ILE A 467 -23.78 10.15 14.81
CA ILE A 467 -23.19 11.43 14.35
C ILE A 467 -23.71 12.59 15.18
N ARG A 468 -25.03 12.68 15.35
CA ARG A 468 -25.67 13.77 16.10
C ARG A 468 -25.17 13.84 17.55
N LYS A 469 -24.95 12.68 18.18
CA LYS A 469 -24.47 12.57 19.57
C LYS A 469 -22.94 12.55 19.70
N GLY A 470 -22.20 12.56 18.59
CA GLY A 470 -20.74 12.44 18.60
C GLY A 470 -20.23 11.16 19.25
N CYS A 471 -20.96 10.04 19.09
CA CYS A 471 -20.65 8.77 19.72
C CYS A 471 -20.53 7.62 18.71
N LYS A 472 -20.18 6.43 19.22
CA LYS A 472 -20.09 5.19 18.42
C LYS A 472 -21.37 4.37 18.58
N TYR A 473 -21.62 3.51 17.61
CA TYR A 473 -22.72 2.53 17.67
C TYR A 473 -22.20 1.11 17.46
N THR A 474 -23.00 0.10 17.79
CA THR A 474 -22.61 -1.31 17.71
C THR A 474 -23.48 -2.06 16.73
N LEU A 475 -22.88 -2.63 15.69
CA LEU A 475 -23.53 -3.62 14.84
C LEU A 475 -23.62 -4.97 15.57
N VAL A 476 -24.84 -5.43 15.81
CA VAL A 476 -25.18 -6.76 16.33
C VAL A 476 -25.62 -7.62 15.15
N PHE A 477 -24.71 -8.46 14.65
CA PHE A 477 -24.98 -9.30 13.49
C PHE A 477 -25.15 -10.76 13.87
N MET A 478 -26.23 -11.40 13.41
CA MET A 478 -26.41 -12.84 13.47
C MET A 478 -26.69 -13.43 12.10
N ASN A 479 -25.98 -14.50 11.78
CA ASN A 479 -26.37 -15.43 10.73
C ASN A 479 -26.48 -16.85 11.29
N PRO A 480 -27.69 -17.38 11.51
CA PRO A 480 -27.87 -18.70 12.07
C PRO A 480 -27.19 -19.81 11.27
N ALA A 481 -27.08 -19.67 9.94
CA ALA A 481 -26.40 -20.64 9.07
C ALA A 481 -24.87 -20.68 9.27
N TRP A 482 -24.30 -19.70 9.98
CA TRP A 482 -22.87 -19.63 10.30
C TRP A 482 -22.56 -20.14 11.73
N GLU A 483 -23.28 -21.18 12.19
CA GLU A 483 -23.09 -21.81 13.51
C GLU A 483 -23.43 -20.90 14.71
N LEU A 484 -24.57 -20.20 14.64
CA LEU A 484 -25.22 -19.46 15.76
C LEU A 484 -24.35 -18.46 16.56
N LYS A 485 -23.26 -17.91 16.00
CA LYS A 485 -22.47 -16.89 16.69
C LYS A 485 -22.94 -15.48 16.34
N ILE A 486 -23.45 -14.74 17.33
CA ILE A 486 -23.60 -13.29 17.24
C ILE A 486 -22.21 -12.66 17.14
N GLN A 487 -22.08 -11.68 16.25
CA GLN A 487 -20.90 -10.84 16.11
C GLN A 487 -21.25 -9.42 16.52
N LEU A 488 -20.47 -8.85 17.43
CA LEU A 488 -20.55 -7.44 17.79
C LEU A 488 -19.39 -6.67 17.16
N ILE A 489 -19.70 -5.57 16.49
CA ILE A 489 -18.73 -4.70 15.85
C ILE A 489 -19.03 -3.27 16.27
N GLU A 490 -18.11 -2.65 17.01
CA GLU A 490 -18.18 -1.22 17.34
C GLU A 490 -17.76 -0.41 16.11
N LEU A 491 -18.59 0.56 15.73
CA LEU A 491 -18.46 1.38 14.54
C LEU A 491 -18.42 2.86 14.94
N ASP A 492 -17.45 3.57 14.38
CA ASP A 492 -17.30 5.01 14.49
C ASP A 492 -17.78 5.67 13.19
N PRO A 493 -18.92 6.39 13.18
CA PRO A 493 -19.53 6.88 11.96
C PRO A 493 -18.70 7.96 11.24
N VAL A 494 -17.71 8.55 11.91
CA VAL A 494 -16.83 9.60 11.35
C VAL A 494 -15.51 9.00 10.88
N ASN A 495 -14.92 8.10 11.67
CA ASN A 495 -13.55 7.62 11.46
C ASN A 495 -13.49 6.26 10.74
N ASP A 496 -14.57 5.50 10.70
CA ASP A 496 -14.62 4.19 10.02
C ASP A 496 -15.11 4.30 8.57
N PRO A 497 -14.62 3.43 7.66
CA PRO A 497 -15.09 3.42 6.28
C PRO A 497 -16.58 3.08 6.21
N ASP A 498 -17.30 3.66 5.25
CA ASP A 498 -18.73 3.42 5.04
C ASP A 498 -19.05 1.93 4.85
N ASP A 499 -18.15 1.14 4.30
CA ASP A 499 -18.38 -0.30 4.13
C ASP A 499 -17.92 -1.14 5.33
N VAL A 500 -18.87 -1.88 5.89
CA VAL A 500 -18.67 -2.85 6.97
C VAL A 500 -18.84 -4.27 6.45
N ILE A 501 -17.81 -5.10 6.61
CA ILE A 501 -17.81 -6.50 6.16
C ILE A 501 -17.81 -7.46 7.34
N VAL A 502 -18.86 -8.30 7.44
CA VAL A 502 -19.00 -9.36 8.44
C VAL A 502 -18.68 -10.72 7.84
N ARG A 503 -18.02 -11.63 8.58
CA ARG A 503 -17.52 -12.92 8.05
C ARG A 503 -17.91 -14.12 8.90
N SER A 504 -18.14 -15.26 8.26
CA SER A 504 -18.42 -16.53 8.94
C SER A 504 -17.30 -16.95 9.91
N PRO A 505 -17.61 -17.47 11.11
CA PRO A 505 -16.61 -17.98 12.06
C PRO A 505 -15.86 -19.21 11.56
N SER A 506 -16.48 -20.05 10.73
CA SER A 506 -15.86 -21.27 10.17
C SER A 506 -14.83 -21.00 9.07
N PHE A 507 -14.52 -19.72 8.80
CA PHE A 507 -13.41 -19.32 7.95
C PHE A 507 -12.07 -19.55 8.67
N LYS A 508 -11.63 -20.81 8.78
CA LYS A 508 -10.24 -21.15 9.10
C LYS A 508 -9.37 -20.81 7.89
N LYS A 509 -8.28 -20.05 8.10
CA LYS A 509 -7.15 -20.04 7.15
C LYS A 509 -6.77 -21.50 6.87
N PRO A 510 -6.54 -21.91 5.61
CA PRO A 510 -5.86 -23.18 5.38
C PRO A 510 -4.50 -23.09 6.06
N SER A 511 -4.29 -23.83 7.14
CA SER A 511 -2.96 -24.17 7.62
C SER A 511 -2.29 -24.94 6.50
N LYS A 512 -1.07 -24.51 6.14
CA LYS A 512 -0.18 -25.14 5.16
C LYS A 512 -0.42 -26.64 5.04
N MET A 513 -0.86 -27.13 3.89
CA MET A 513 -0.52 -28.48 3.48
C MET A 513 0.94 -28.45 3.04
N LEU A 514 1.80 -28.96 3.90
CA LEU A 514 3.02 -29.64 3.47
C LEU A 514 2.59 -30.93 2.76
N ALA A 515 3.11 -31.11 1.57
CA ALA A 515 3.34 -32.38 0.89
C ALA A 515 4.77 -32.18 0.30
N MET A 516 5.85 -32.94 0.56
CA MET A 516 6.01 -34.40 0.74
C MET A 516 5.11 -35.14 -0.25
N ASP A 517 5.54 -35.46 -1.47
CA ASP A 517 6.88 -35.67 -2.06
C ASP A 517 7.03 -34.98 -3.43
#